data_AF-A0A2T2RUC4-F1
#
_entry.id   AF-A0A2T2RUC4-F1
#
_cell.length_a   1.000
_cell.length_b   1.000
_cell.length_c   1.000
_cell.angle_alpha   90.00
_cell.angle_beta   90.00
_cell.angle_gamma   90.00
#
_symmetry.space_group_name_H-M   'P 1'
#
loop_
_entity.id
_entity.type
_entity.pdbx_description
1 polymer ?
#
loop_
_entity_poly.entity_id
_entity_poly.type
_entity_poly.pdbx_seq_one_letter_code
_entity_poly.pdbx_strand_id
1 'polypeptide(L)' 'MSAFFTILVILISFYVMTNEPNFNNAQEPITEASPEVHQILERTLQVEKDKIHLKTPRNINEDILKIIKEVIQ' A
#
# COMPACT_ATOMS: atom_id res chain seq x y z
N MET A 1 -15.14 1.48 12.66
CA MET A 1 -13.78 1.33 12.12
C MET A 1 -13.60 -0.12 11.70
N SER A 2 -13.23 -0.38 10.45
CA SER A 2 -13.03 -1.75 9.94
C SER A 2 -11.68 -2.29 10.42
N ALA A 3 -11.66 -3.52 10.95
CA ALA A 3 -10.46 -4.17 11.47
C ALA A 3 -9.29 -4.21 10.46
N PHE A 4 -9.61 -4.26 9.16
CA PHE A 4 -8.61 -4.24 8.09
C PHE A 4 -7.84 -2.92 8.00
N PHE A 5 -8.52 -1.79 8.20
CA PHE A 5 -7.86 -0.47 8.20
C PHE A 5 -6.92 -0.34 9.39
N THR A 6 -7.34 -0.84 10.55
CA THR A 6 -6.48 -0.87 11.74
C THR A 6 -5.26 -1.76 11.52
N ILE A 7 -5.42 -2.93 10.89
CA ILE A 7 -4.31 -3.84 10.57
C ILE A 7 -3.37 -3.24 9.53
N LEU A 8 -3.88 -2.61 8.47
CA LEU A 8 -3.05 -1.97 7.45
C LEU A 8 -2.26 -0.79 8.02
N VAL A 9 -2.90 0.07 8.82
CA VAL A 9 -2.23 1.19 9.50
C VAL A 9 -1.21 0.68 10.51
N ILE A 10 -1.50 -0.41 11.24
CA ILE A 10 -0.53 -1.04 12.15
C ILE A 10 0.64 -1.63 11.35
N LEU A 11 0.41 -2.29 10.22
CA LEU A 11 1.48 -2.87 9.40
C LEU A 11 2.36 -1.79 8.79
N ILE A 12 1.78 -0.69 8.29
CA ILE A 12 2.51 0.46 7.77
C ILE A 12 3.29 1.15 8.90
N SER A 13 2.65 1.38 10.06
CA SER A 13 3.32 2.03 11.19
C SER A 13 4.39 1.14 11.82
N PHE A 14 4.19 -0.18 11.87
CA PHE A 14 5.17 -1.15 12.34
C PHE A 14 6.35 -1.20 11.38
N TYR A 15 6.10 -1.27 10.07
CA TYR A 15 7.13 -1.17 9.04
C TYR A 15 7.94 0.14 9.13
N VAL A 16 7.27 1.27 9.37
CA VAL A 16 7.93 2.58 9.56
C VAL A 16 8.72 2.65 10.86
N MET A 17 8.23 2.04 11.95
CA MET A 17 8.84 2.09 13.28
C MET A 17 9.98 1.08 13.47
N THR A 18 9.98 -0.05 12.76
CA THR A 18 11.08 -1.03 12.80
C THR A 18 12.26 -0.65 11.91
N ASN A 19 12.10 0.36 11.06
CA ASN A 19 13.18 0.92 10.25
C ASN A 19 13.79 2.13 10.97
N GLU A 20 14.93 1.92 11.63
CA GLU A 20 15.91 2.99 11.86
C GLU A 20 16.20 3.71 10.53
N PRO A 21 16.64 4.99 10.52
CA PRO A 21 16.72 5.84 9.34
C PRO A 21 17.90 5.48 8.41
N ASN A 22 18.14 4.19 8.19
CA ASN A 22 18.87 3.74 7.02
C ASN A 22 17.85 3.53 5.89
N PHE A 23 17.57 4.64 5.19
CA PHE A 23 16.69 4.75 4.02
C PHE A 23 16.91 3.65 2.95
N ASN A 24 18.06 2.96 2.99
CA ASN A 24 18.44 1.96 2.01
C ASN A 24 17.76 0.59 2.21
N ASN A 25 17.43 0.17 3.44
CA ASN A 25 16.88 -1.18 3.69
C ASN A 25 15.35 -1.25 3.55
N ALA A 26 14.64 -0.12 3.71
CA ALA A 26 13.22 -0.02 3.37
C ALA A 26 12.99 0.03 1.85
N GLN A 27 14.04 0.35 1.08
CA GLN A 27 13.98 0.40 -0.37
C GLN A 27 14.26 -0.92 -1.04
N GLU A 28 14.93 -1.90 -0.42
CA GLU A 28 15.21 -3.20 -1.06
C GLU A 28 13.97 -3.88 -1.69
N PRO A 29 12.78 -3.95 -1.05
CA PRO A 29 11.58 -4.48 -1.68
C PRO A 29 10.91 -3.53 -2.70
N ILE A 30 11.44 -2.32 -2.90
CA ILE A 30 11.01 -1.29 -3.86
C ILE A 30 12.13 -0.99 -4.89
N THR A 31 13.31 -1.58 -4.81
CA THR A 31 14.36 -1.45 -5.83
C THR A 31 14.63 -2.78 -6.51
N GLU A 32 14.36 -3.89 -5.83
CA GLU A 32 14.45 -5.24 -6.39
C GLU A 32 13.07 -5.85 -6.70
N ALA A 33 11.97 -5.13 -6.45
CA ALA A 33 10.64 -5.59 -6.79
C ALA A 33 10.46 -5.71 -8.30
N SER A 34 9.66 -6.70 -8.70
CA SER A 34 9.29 -6.83 -10.11
C SER A 34 8.48 -5.61 -10.57
N PRO A 35 8.52 -5.26 -11.87
CA PRO A 35 7.76 -4.13 -12.41
C PRO A 35 6.27 -4.18 -12.06
N GLU A 36 5.70 -5.38 -11.96
CA GLU A 36 4.32 -5.64 -11.55
C GLU A 36 4.07 -5.20 -10.11
N VAL A 37 4.96 -5.56 -9.18
CA VAL A 37 4.84 -5.20 -7.77
C VAL A 37 4.94 -3.69 -7.58
N HIS A 38 5.85 -3.04 -8.29
CA HIS A 38 5.95 -1.58 -8.34
C HIS A 38 4.66 -0.92 -8.79
N GLN A 39 4.08 -1.44 -9.87
CA GLN A 39 2.87 -0.89 -10.45
C GLN A 39 1.66 -1.07 -9.53
N ILE A 40 1.58 -2.20 -8.81
CA ILE A 40 0.55 -2.43 -7.78
C ILE A 40 0.72 -1.44 -6.63
N LEU A 41 1.95 -1.23 -6.15
CA LEU A 41 2.25 -0.32 -5.05
C LEU A 41 1.85 1.12 -5.41
N GLU A 42 2.29 1.62 -6.56
CA GLU A 42 2.02 2.99 -7.00
C GLU A 42 0.51 3.25 -7.17
N ARG A 43 -0.20 2.32 -7.82
CA ARG A 43 -1.64 2.44 -8.01
C ARG A 43 -2.42 2.31 -6.70
N THR A 44 -1.97 1.47 -5.77
CA THR A 44 -2.59 1.34 -4.44
C THR A 44 -2.42 2.61 -3.62
N LEU A 45 -1.22 3.19 -3.62
CA LEU A 45 -0.94 4.48 -2.96
C LEU A 45 -1.78 5.60 -3.57
N GLN A 46 -2.01 5.59 -4.89
CA GLN A 46 -2.86 6.58 -5.54
C GLN A 46 -4.32 6.44 -5.08
N VAL A 47 -4.87 5.23 -5.05
CA VAL A 47 -6.24 4.98 -4.53
C VAL A 47 -6.37 5.42 -3.09
N GLU A 48 -5.35 5.18 -2.26
CA GLU A 48 -5.35 5.63 -0.88
C GLU A 48 -5.36 7.17 -0.80
N LYS A 49 -4.46 7.87 -1.51
CA LYS A 49 -4.44 9.34 -1.56
C LYS A 49 -5.75 9.94 -2.07
N ASP A 50 -6.36 9.33 -3.07
CA ASP A 50 -7.62 9.78 -3.66
C ASP A 50 -8.81 9.60 -2.71
N LYS A 51 -8.67 8.78 -1.66
CA LYS A 51 -9.74 8.46 -0.73
C LYS A 51 -9.46 8.85 0.72
N ILE A 52 -8.23 9.17 1.07
CA ILE A 52 -7.80 9.51 2.44
C ILE A 52 -8.49 10.76 2.97
N HIS A 53 -8.88 11.68 2.08
CA HIS A 53 -9.61 12.88 2.43
C HIS A 53 -11.12 12.64 2.61
N LEU A 54 -11.62 11.46 2.25
CA LEU A 54 -13.03 11.11 2.43
C LEU A 54 -13.29 10.72 3.88
N LYS A 55 -14.35 11.29 4.46
CA LYS A 55 -14.80 10.98 5.83
C LYS A 55 -15.11 9.49 6.04
N THR A 56 -15.46 8.78 4.97
CA THR A 56 -15.63 7.32 4.98
C THR A 56 -15.16 6.76 3.65
N PRO A 57 -13.89 6.35 3.55
CA PRO A 57 -13.38 5.69 2.36
C PRO A 57 -14.13 4.37 2.14
N ARG A 58 -14.63 4.15 0.93
CA ARG A 58 -15.34 2.92 0.55
C ARG A 58 -14.66 2.27 -0.65
N ASN A 59 -14.85 0.96 -0.78
CA ASN A 59 -14.43 0.16 -1.92
C ASN A 59 -12.90 0.09 -2.14
N ILE A 60 -12.08 0.50 -1.15
CA ILE A 60 -10.61 0.42 -1.26
C ILE A 60 -10.16 -1.02 -1.58
N ASN A 61 -10.75 -2.01 -0.91
CA ASN A 61 -10.37 -3.41 -1.13
C ASN A 61 -10.73 -3.90 -2.54
N GLU A 62 -11.85 -3.43 -3.09
CA GLU A 62 -12.28 -3.77 -4.46
C GLU A 62 -11.34 -3.13 -5.48
N ASP A 63 -10.93 -1.89 -5.25
CA ASP A 63 -9.99 -1.18 -6.11
C ASP A 63 -8.59 -1.82 -6.08
N ILE A 64 -8.08 -2.17 -4.90
CA ILE A 64 -6.79 -2.86 -4.75
C ILE A 64 -6.84 -4.24 -5.45
N LEU A 65 -7.92 -4.99 -5.25
CA LEU A 65 -8.09 -6.30 -5.91
C LEU A 65 -8.14 -6.15 -7.43
N LYS A 66 -8.82 -5.11 -7.93
CA LYS A 66 -8.86 -4.78 -9.35
C LYS A 66 -7.48 -4.44 -9.89
N ILE A 67 -6.72 -3.60 -9.18
CA ILE A 67 -5.34 -3.24 -9.52
C ILE A 67 -4.46 -4.49 -9.63
N ILE A 68 -4.52 -5.39 -8.64
CA ILE A 68 -3.71 -6.61 -8.65
C ILE A 68 -4.05 -7.48 -9.87
N LYS A 69 -5.35 -7.69 -10.14
CA LYS A 69 -5.79 -8.49 -11.30
C LYS A 69 -5.38 -7.89 -12.64
N GLU A 70 -5.47 -6.57 -12.78
CA GLU A 70 -5.09 -5.88 -14.02
C GLU A 70 -3.59 -5.96 -14.29
N VAL A 71 -2.78 -5.93 -13.24
CA VAL A 71 -1.32 -5.95 -13.36
C VAL A 71 -0.79 -7.36 -13.58
N ILE A 72 -1.40 -8.37 -12.97
CA ILE A 72 -0.91 -9.76 -13.02
C ILE A 72 -1.48 -10.56 -14.21
N GLN A 73 -2.69 -10.22 -14.69
CA GLN A 73 -3.51 -10.98 -15.67
C GLN A 73 -3.92 -12.39 -15.20
#